data_AF-A0A2M8PGZ1-F1
#
_entry.id   AF-A0A2M8PGZ1-F1
#
_cell.length_a   1.000
_cell.length_b   1.000
_cell.length_c   1.000
_cell.angle_alpha   90.00
_cell.angle_beta   90.00
_cell.angle_gamma   90.00
#
_symmetry.space_group_name_H-M   'P 1'
#
loop_
_entity.id
_entity.type
_entity.pdbx_description
1 polymer ?
#
loop_
_entity_poly.entity_id
_entity_poly.type
_entity_poly.pdbx_seq_one_letter_code
_entity_poly.pdbx_strand_id
1 'polypeptide(L)'
;MTKRRKASKKDAPKVDRLMRFALWLGKRRRTTRIALASLNALILTAVIALALFNSFFRIRADQINLAVANALLFGTAILGLALYWLGWRLLVGFDFGERPLQVGKAGALYVLLSALIGIGALIWSLLALAEALSAP
;
A
#
# COMPACT_ATOMS: atom_id res chain seq x y z
N MET A 1 -27.28 36.66 32.21
CA MET A 1 -26.59 36.91 30.91
C MET A 1 -25.25 36.19 30.89
N THR A 2 -25.21 34.98 30.33
CA THR A 2 -23.99 34.15 30.21
C THR A 2 -23.24 34.53 28.94
N LYS A 3 -22.09 35.20 29.09
CA LYS A 3 -21.22 35.58 27.96
C LYS A 3 -20.67 34.30 27.30
N ARG A 4 -21.15 33.99 26.08
CA ARG A 4 -20.52 33.00 25.18
C ARG A 4 -19.08 33.43 24.91
N ARG A 5 -18.11 32.75 25.53
CA ARG A 5 -16.70 32.86 25.13
C ARG A 5 -16.59 32.41 23.68
N LYS A 6 -16.26 33.32 22.77
CA LYS A 6 -15.84 32.98 21.40
C LYS A 6 -14.60 32.10 21.51
N ALA A 7 -14.70 30.85 21.09
CA ALA A 7 -13.57 29.95 20.98
C ALA A 7 -12.48 30.65 20.14
N SER A 8 -11.33 30.88 20.77
CA SER A 8 -10.17 31.51 20.16
C SER A 8 -9.70 30.63 18.99
N LYS A 9 -9.64 31.21 17.78
CA LYS A 9 -9.11 30.56 16.56
C LYS A 9 -7.61 30.18 16.65
N LYS A 10 -6.96 30.35 17.80
CA LYS A 10 -5.50 30.22 17.99
C LYS A 10 -5.00 28.78 18.16
N ASP A 11 -5.89 27.81 18.39
CA ASP A 11 -5.52 26.40 18.59
C ASP A 11 -5.97 25.52 17.43
N ALA A 12 -5.89 26.02 16.18
CA ALA A 12 -5.98 25.12 15.04
C ALA A 12 -4.70 24.25 15.04
N PRO A 13 -4.79 22.93 15.27
CA PRO A 13 -3.60 22.08 15.25
C PRO A 13 -2.91 22.26 13.90
N LYS A 14 -1.60 22.56 13.92
CA LYS A 14 -0.79 22.67 12.70
C LYS A 14 -1.00 21.40 11.88
N VAL A 15 -1.80 21.51 10.82
CA VAL A 15 -2.14 20.35 9.98
C VAL A 15 -0.89 20.01 9.17
N ASP A 16 -0.15 19.04 9.68
CA ASP A 16 1.00 18.42 9.02
C ASP A 16 0.65 18.02 7.57
N ARG A 17 1.62 18.05 6.66
CA ARG A 17 1.45 17.68 5.24
C ARG A 17 0.85 16.28 5.10
N LEU A 18 1.29 15.35 5.95
CA LEU A 18 0.77 13.99 5.99
C LEU A 18 -0.72 13.96 6.39
N MET A 19 -1.12 14.79 7.35
CA MET A 19 -2.52 14.91 7.76
C MET A 19 -3.38 15.56 6.67
N ARG A 20 -2.84 16.55 5.94
CA ARG A 20 -3.52 17.12 4.76
C ARG A 20 -3.76 16.07 3.68
N PHE A 21 -2.78 15.20 3.43
CA PHE A 21 -2.93 14.10 2.48
C PHE A 21 -3.95 13.06 2.97
N ALA A 22 -3.94 12.71 4.26
CA ALA A 22 -4.93 11.82 4.86
C ALA A 22 -6.36 12.37 4.74
N LEU A 23 -6.55 13.67 5.02
CA LEU A 23 -7.84 14.35 4.83
C LEU A 23 -8.26 14.40 3.36
N TRP A 24 -7.33 14.63 2.44
CA TRP A 24 -7.59 14.60 1.01
C TRP A 24 -8.03 13.21 0.54
N LEU A 25 -7.38 12.14 1.03
CA LEU A 25 -7.78 10.75 0.80
C LEU A 25 -9.17 10.47 1.37
N GLY A 26 -9.46 10.95 2.58
CA GLY A 26 -10.75 10.79 3.25
C GLY A 26 -11.92 11.45 2.51
N LYS A 27 -11.67 12.54 1.77
CA LYS A 27 -12.67 13.20 0.92
C LYS A 27 -13.00 12.44 -0.37
N ARG A 28 -12.25 11.40 -0.70
CA ARG A 28 -12.49 10.60 -1.92
C ARG A 28 -13.66 9.64 -1.73
N ARG A 29 -14.35 9.35 -2.85
CA ARG A 29 -15.45 8.39 -2.88
C ARG A 29 -14.98 7.03 -2.39
N ARG A 30 -15.88 6.26 -1.79
CA ARG A 30 -15.60 4.91 -1.26
C ARG A 30 -14.96 4.01 -2.34
N THR A 31 -15.48 4.07 -3.56
CA THR A 31 -14.95 3.33 -4.72
C THR A 31 -13.49 3.67 -5.01
N THR A 32 -13.13 4.96 -5.00
CA THR A 32 -11.74 5.40 -5.17
C THR A 32 -10.84 4.88 -4.05
N ARG A 33 -11.33 4.87 -2.80
CA ARG A 33 -10.56 4.36 -1.65
C ARG A 33 -10.35 2.85 -1.71
N ILE A 34 -11.35 2.10 -2.18
CA ILE A 34 -11.21 0.66 -2.47
C ILE A 34 -10.19 0.44 -3.59
N ALA A 35 -10.30 1.17 -4.69
CA ALA A 35 -9.35 1.07 -5.80
C ALA A 35 -7.91 1.38 -5.36
N LEU A 36 -7.70 2.39 -4.52
CA LEU A 36 -6.39 2.69 -3.94
C LEU A 36 -5.90 1.58 -3.01
N ALA A 37 -6.76 0.97 -2.19
CA ALA A 37 -6.38 -0.16 -1.36
C ALA A 37 -5.95 -1.37 -2.21
N SER A 38 -6.74 -1.71 -3.24
CA SER A 38 -6.44 -2.79 -4.18
C SER A 38 -5.15 -2.53 -4.95
N LEU A 39 -4.97 -1.32 -5.49
CA LEU A 39 -3.77 -0.97 -6.24
C LEU A 39 -2.50 -1.06 -5.39
N ASN A 40 -2.52 -0.52 -4.16
CA ASN A 40 -1.36 -0.62 -3.27
C ASN A 40 -1.07 -2.07 -2.85
N ALA A 41 -2.11 -2.86 -2.59
CA ALA A 41 -1.94 -4.28 -2.29
C ALA A 41 -1.32 -5.03 -3.47
N LEU A 42 -1.78 -4.78 -4.70
CA LEU A 42 -1.21 -5.36 -5.92
C LEU A 42 0.26 -4.97 -6.10
N ILE A 43 0.60 -3.69 -5.94
CA ILE A 43 1.98 -3.19 -6.03
C ILE A 43 2.87 -3.93 -5.01
N LEU A 44 2.49 -3.92 -3.74
CA LEU A 44 3.28 -4.57 -2.69
C LEU A 44 3.40 -6.08 -2.91
N THR A 45 2.32 -6.74 -3.32
CA THR A 45 2.32 -8.17 -3.62
C THR A 45 3.25 -8.50 -4.78
N ALA A 46 3.21 -7.70 -5.85
CA ALA A 46 4.10 -7.87 -7.00
C ALA A 46 5.57 -7.70 -6.60
N VAL A 47 5.89 -6.69 -5.78
CA VAL A 47 7.25 -6.47 -5.28
C VAL A 47 7.72 -7.62 -4.39
N ILE A 48 6.87 -8.09 -3.48
CA ILE A 48 7.19 -9.25 -2.62
C ILE A 48 7.38 -10.50 -3.47
N ALA A 49 6.48 -10.75 -4.43
CA ALA A 49 6.60 -11.89 -5.34
C ALA A 49 7.91 -11.83 -6.12
N LEU A 50 8.25 -10.69 -6.72
CA LEU A 50 9.52 -10.50 -7.43
C LEU A 50 10.73 -10.75 -6.52
N ALA A 51 10.72 -10.21 -5.30
CA ALA A 51 11.81 -10.40 -4.33
C ALA A 51 11.97 -11.87 -3.92
N LEU A 52 10.85 -12.56 -3.66
CA LEU A 52 10.85 -13.99 -3.35
C LEU A 52 11.34 -14.80 -4.55
N PHE A 53 10.83 -14.53 -5.76
CA PHE A 53 11.26 -15.23 -6.95
C PHE A 53 12.77 -15.07 -7.20
N ASN A 54 13.30 -13.85 -7.08
CA ASN A 54 14.74 -13.59 -7.22
C ASN A 54 15.57 -14.26 -6.10
N SER A 55 15.00 -14.49 -4.93
CA SER A 55 15.71 -15.14 -3.80
C SER A 55 15.72 -16.66 -3.93
N PHE A 56 14.60 -17.26 -4.36
CA PHE A 56 14.42 -18.72 -4.41
C PHE A 56 14.79 -19.33 -5.77
N PHE A 57 14.66 -18.59 -6.87
CA PHE A 57 14.81 -19.11 -8.23
C PHE A 57 16.02 -18.54 -8.98
N ARG A 58 17.16 -18.38 -8.30
CA ARG A 58 18.46 -18.13 -8.96
C ARG A 58 18.98 -19.30 -9.81
N ILE A 59 18.18 -20.34 -9.99
CA ILE A 59 18.56 -21.64 -10.56
C ILE A 59 17.71 -21.87 -11.81
N ARG A 60 18.29 -22.58 -12.79
CA ARG A 60 17.67 -22.93 -14.07
C ARG A 60 16.24 -23.46 -13.91
N ALA A 61 15.36 -23.08 -14.83
CA ALA A 61 13.92 -23.34 -14.77
C ALA A 61 13.54 -24.83 -14.67
N ASP A 62 14.44 -25.74 -15.09
CA ASP A 62 14.29 -27.20 -15.02
C ASP A 62 14.46 -27.76 -13.60
N GLN A 63 15.00 -26.99 -12.66
CA GLN A 63 15.18 -27.41 -11.26
C GLN A 63 14.11 -26.86 -10.32
N ILE A 64 13.09 -26.18 -10.86
CA ILE A 64 12.00 -25.62 -10.07
C ILE A 64 11.10 -26.74 -9.55
N ASN A 65 11.17 -27.01 -8.25
CA ASN A 65 10.24 -27.92 -7.60
C ASN A 65 8.83 -27.31 -7.64
N LEU A 66 7.91 -27.97 -8.35
CA LEU A 66 6.53 -27.53 -8.54
C LEU A 66 5.79 -27.29 -7.21
N ALA A 67 6.03 -28.13 -6.19
CA ALA A 67 5.42 -27.96 -4.89
C ALA A 67 5.90 -26.67 -4.19
N VAL A 68 7.19 -26.34 -4.32
CA VAL A 68 7.75 -25.10 -3.77
C VAL A 68 7.22 -23.88 -4.51
N ALA A 69 7.14 -23.94 -5.85
CA ALA A 69 6.56 -22.87 -6.67
C ALA A 69 5.09 -22.62 -6.32
N ASN A 70 4.28 -23.67 -6.20
CA ASN A 70 2.87 -23.56 -5.80
C ASN A 70 2.72 -23.02 -4.37
N ALA A 71 3.56 -23.46 -3.43
CA ALA A 71 3.55 -22.93 -2.06
C ALA A 71 3.91 -21.44 -2.02
N LEU A 72 4.89 -20.99 -2.81
CA LEU A 72 5.26 -19.58 -2.93
C LEU A 72 4.14 -18.76 -3.57
N LEU A 73 3.50 -19.26 -4.63
CA LEU A 73 2.34 -18.60 -5.26
C LEU A 73 1.16 -18.48 -4.28
N PHE A 74 0.85 -19.55 -3.55
CA PHE A 74 -0.23 -19.52 -2.57
C PHE A 74 0.09 -18.59 -1.39
N GLY A 75 1.32 -18.65 -0.87
CA GLY A 75 1.79 -17.77 0.20
C GLY A 75 1.77 -16.29 -0.20
N THR A 76 2.21 -15.97 -1.42
CA THR A 76 2.14 -14.60 -1.95
C THR A 76 0.70 -14.12 -2.15
N ALA A 77 -0.22 -15.00 -2.59
CA ALA A 77 -1.64 -14.68 -2.68
C ALA A 77 -2.27 -14.37 -1.30
N ILE A 78 -1.95 -15.17 -0.27
CA ILE A 78 -2.41 -14.92 1.11
C ILE A 78 -1.85 -13.59 1.62
N LEU A 79 -0.56 -13.33 1.43
CA LEU A 79 0.06 -12.07 1.81
C LEU A 79 -0.59 -10.88 1.10
N GLY A 80 -0.89 -11.01 -0.19
CA GLY A 80 -1.57 -9.98 -0.95
C GLY A 80 -2.98 -9.69 -0.43
N LEU A 81 -3.73 -10.74 -0.06
CA LEU A 81 -5.04 -10.59 0.57
C LEU A 81 -4.93 -9.90 1.93
N ALA A 82 -3.93 -10.24 2.74
CA ALA A 82 -3.69 -9.60 4.04
C ALA A 82 -3.34 -8.10 3.87
N LEU A 83 -2.51 -7.76 2.89
CA LEU A 83 -2.18 -6.37 2.55
C LEU A 83 -3.39 -5.59 2.05
N TYR A 84 -4.23 -6.21 1.21
CA TYR A 84 -5.50 -5.62 0.79
C TYR A 84 -6.43 -5.38 1.98
N TRP A 85 -6.58 -6.36 2.87
CA TRP A 85 -7.41 -6.24 4.06
C TRP A 85 -6.92 -5.11 4.97
N LEU A 86 -5.61 -5.00 5.17
CA LEU A 86 -4.98 -3.90 5.90
C LEU A 86 -5.27 -2.54 5.23
N GLY A 87 -5.03 -2.41 3.93
CA GLY A 87 -5.31 -1.19 3.17
C GLY A 87 -6.78 -0.81 3.19
N TRP A 88 -7.67 -1.80 3.08
CA TRP A 88 -9.12 -1.62 3.19
C TRP A 88 -9.50 -1.12 4.58
N ARG A 89 -8.93 -1.67 5.66
CA ARG A 89 -9.18 -1.22 7.03
C ARG A 89 -8.73 0.23 7.24
N LEU A 90 -7.57 0.61 6.68
CA LEU A 90 -6.98 1.94 6.82
C LEU A 90 -7.65 3.03 5.96
N LEU A 91 -8.18 2.66 4.78
CA LEU A 91 -8.71 3.61 3.81
C LEU A 91 -10.24 3.63 3.76
N VAL A 92 -10.90 2.50 4.01
CA VAL A 92 -12.35 2.30 3.80
C VAL A 92 -13.08 1.97 5.10
N GLY A 93 -12.41 1.27 6.03
CA GLY A 93 -13.00 0.62 7.18
C GLY A 93 -13.99 1.47 7.99
N PHE A 94 -14.90 0.78 8.67
CA PHE A 94 -15.88 1.37 9.56
C PHE A 94 -15.43 1.18 11.01
N ASP A 95 -15.76 2.13 11.88
CA ASP A 95 -15.75 1.79 13.31
C ASP A 95 -16.84 0.75 13.51
N PHE A 96 -16.67 -0.15 14.47
CA PHE A 96 -17.56 -1.30 14.72
C PHE A 96 -19.06 -0.92 14.92
N GLY A 97 -19.42 0.38 14.90
CA GLY A 97 -20.78 0.94 14.89
C GLY A 97 -21.10 1.82 13.68
N GLU A 98 -20.88 1.33 12.45
CA GLU A 98 -21.41 1.87 11.17
C GLU A 98 -20.88 3.23 10.67
N ARG A 99 -20.05 3.94 11.45
CA ARG A 99 -19.45 5.21 10.99
C ARG A 99 -18.19 4.97 10.16
N PRO A 100 -18.03 5.60 8.99
CA PRO A 100 -16.80 5.47 8.22
C PRO A 100 -15.64 6.06 9.03
N LEU A 101 -14.56 5.28 9.24
CA LEU A 101 -13.36 5.85 9.84
C LEU A 101 -12.82 6.94 8.92
N GLN A 102 -12.44 8.07 9.53
CA GLN A 102 -11.64 9.04 8.82
C GLN A 102 -10.28 8.43 8.51
N VAL A 103 -9.84 8.60 7.27
CA VAL A 103 -8.51 8.18 6.86
C VAL A 103 -7.48 8.93 7.70
N GLY A 104 -6.78 8.20 8.56
CA GLY A 104 -5.75 8.73 9.43
C GLY A 104 -4.38 8.78 8.76
N LYS A 105 -3.37 9.23 9.51
CA LYS A 105 -1.97 9.27 9.06
C LYS A 105 -1.46 7.89 8.60
N ALA A 106 -1.92 6.81 9.22
CA ALA A 106 -1.54 5.45 8.85
C ALA A 106 -2.00 5.08 7.42
N GLY A 107 -3.22 5.44 7.02
CA GLY A 107 -3.70 5.21 5.65
C GLY A 107 -2.94 6.05 4.62
N ALA A 108 -2.62 7.29 4.96
CA ALA A 108 -1.75 8.14 4.14
C ALA A 108 -0.34 7.55 3.96
N LEU A 109 0.27 7.07 5.04
CA LEU A 109 1.58 6.41 5.01
C LEU A 109 1.55 5.12 4.20
N TYR A 110 0.51 4.30 4.37
CA TYR A 110 0.34 3.07 3.59
C TYR A 110 0.37 3.36 2.09
N VAL A 111 -0.40 4.35 1.63
CA VAL A 111 -0.42 4.75 0.21
C VAL A 111 0.94 5.29 -0.25
N LEU A 112 1.56 6.18 0.52
CA LEU A 112 2.84 6.80 0.14
C LEU A 112 3.98 5.79 0.11
N LEU A 113 4.10 4.93 1.12
CA LEU A 113 5.14 3.91 1.19
C LEU A 113 4.96 2.87 0.09
N SER A 114 3.73 2.43 -0.16
CA SER A 114 3.45 1.50 -1.26
C SER A 114 3.82 2.09 -2.62
N ALA A 115 3.52 3.38 -2.85
CA ALA A 115 3.92 4.08 -4.06
C ALA A 115 5.46 4.19 -4.19
N LEU A 116 6.16 4.55 -3.11
CA LEU A 116 7.62 4.64 -3.10
C LEU A 116 8.28 3.28 -3.37
N ILE A 117 7.80 2.22 -2.72
CA ILE A 117 8.29 0.86 -2.92
C ILE A 117 8.03 0.42 -4.37
N GLY A 118 6.83 0.69 -4.91
CA GLY A 118 6.49 0.39 -6.30
C GLY A 118 7.39 1.10 -7.30
N ILE A 119 7.66 2.40 -7.10
CA ILE A 119 8.57 3.17 -7.97
C ILE A 119 9.98 2.60 -7.88
N GLY A 120 10.48 2.32 -6.68
CA GLY A 120 11.81 1.73 -6.48
C GLY A 120 11.95 0.38 -7.18
N ALA A 121 10.95 -0.49 -7.04
CA ALA A 121 10.93 -1.79 -7.71
C ALA A 121 10.83 -1.67 -9.24
N LEU A 122 10.10 -0.68 -9.75
CA LEU A 122 10.01 -0.41 -11.18
C LEU A 122 11.36 0.04 -11.75
N ILE A 123 12.03 0.99 -11.09
CA ILE A 123 13.37 1.45 -11.47
C ILE A 123 14.35 0.28 -11.48
N TRP A 124 14.36 -0.51 -10.41
CA TRP A 124 15.21 -1.70 -10.32
C TRP A 124 14.94 -2.69 -11.46
N SER A 125 13.67 -2.96 -11.75
CA SER A 125 13.28 -3.90 -12.82
C SER A 125 13.70 -3.40 -14.20
N LEU A 126 13.62 -2.09 -14.45
CA LEU A 126 14.08 -1.47 -15.70
C LEU A 126 15.60 -1.54 -15.84
N LEU A 127 16.35 -1.32 -14.77
CA LEU A 127 17.81 -1.45 -14.77
C LEU A 127 18.24 -2.90 -15.04
N ALA A 128 17.66 -3.86 -14.32
CA ALA A 128 17.94 -5.28 -14.51
C ALA A 128 17.59 -5.76 -15.93
N LEU A 129 16.50 -5.24 -16.52
CA LEU A 129 16.13 -5.53 -17.90
C LEU A 129 17.14 -4.93 -18.89
N ALA A 130 17.58 -3.69 -18.68
CA ALA A 130 18.59 -3.05 -19.54
C ALA A 130 19.93 -3.80 -19.49
N GLU A 131 20.35 -4.28 -18.32
CA GLU A 131 21.54 -5.12 -18.15
C GLU A 131 21.38 -6.45 -18.89
N ALA A 132 20.24 -7.13 -18.76
CA ALA A 132 19.98 -8.40 -19.45
C ALA A 132 19.97 -8.25 -20.99
N LEU A 133 19.49 -7.11 -21.51
CA LEU A 133 19.46 -6.83 -22.95
C LEU A 133 20.82 -6.37 -23.51
N SER A 134 21.72 -5.89 -22.66
CA SER A 134 23.07 -5.44 -23.06
C SER A 134 24.15 -6.50 -22.83
N ALA A 135 23.83 -7.62 -22.18
CA ALA A 135 24.70 -8.77 -22.07
C ALA A 135 24.88 -9.44 -23.46
N PRO A 136 26.13 -9.67 -23.92
CA PRO A 136 26.42 -10.30 -25.22
C PRO A 136 26.06 -11.79 -25.28
#